data_AF-A0A7Y5UYG8-F1
#
_entry.id   AF-A0A7Y5UYG8-F1
#
_cell.length_a   1.000
_cell.length_b   1.000
_cell.length_c   1.000
_cell.angle_alpha   90.00
_cell.angle_beta   90.00
_cell.angle_gamma   90.00
#
_symmetry.space_group_name_H-M   'P 1'
#
loop_
_entity.id
_entity.type
_entity.pdbx_description
1 polymer ?
#
loop_
_entity_poly.entity_id
_entity_poly.type
_entity_poly.pdbx_seq_one_letter_code
_entity_poly.pdbx_strand_id
1 'polypeptide(L)'
;LATPAPDPTRHDVALVCEPPLADCAPALRKFAEGGGTLVLSHVAAGSGDLAAVGLPGVALSAYPGEVTRNEQLPAPFDLALLREDLYWLAPQTAVLSWTTRSRLPGQAVAAISPRVDEATAVQYPATAMEVSGSYAGKEADRVYLASSGTIRGVIKAPMAGRYVLGVRGWGTPCSGIYPILAVSVGRLRVGSVALGAEPASHGVEVQLSAGEQSIELEFINDENAGGEDRNAHVAGVSVAPTSATDGYQVLTSPAAVITREVGRGRVILDNLRWEQAPGNELKAQRYLAGLLTAAGAAAAMRGGGAVVQGELMRIQPGLEWVKATDDHLAMVQASWAEADIEVRTAGAYRLTITARATPARDEWPHVVVSLDGQPLGEVQVVARAWRDFVVPVSLPAGRHLLRVTYDNDLQDVENREDRNLFLDRVTLTPAGEETDR
;
A
#
# COMPACT_ATOMS: atom_id res chain seq x y z
N LEU A 1 14.45 -28.69 13.13
CA LEU A 1 13.36 -28.46 14.10
C LEU A 1 12.62 -27.24 13.60
N ALA A 2 11.38 -27.39 13.12
CA ALA A 2 10.60 -26.22 12.72
C ALA A 2 10.39 -25.35 13.97
N THR A 3 10.79 -24.08 13.89
CA THR A 3 10.50 -23.09 14.92
C THR A 3 8.97 -23.05 15.07
N PRO A 4 8.42 -23.19 16.29
CA PRO A 4 6.98 -23.09 16.47
C PRO A 4 6.51 -21.73 15.96
N ALA A 5 5.39 -21.72 15.24
CA ALA A 5 4.79 -20.47 14.77
C ALA A 5 4.56 -19.54 15.96
N PRO A 6 4.88 -18.23 15.84
CA PRO A 6 4.66 -17.27 16.92
C PRO A 6 3.19 -17.26 17.34
N ASP A 7 2.93 -17.21 18.64
CA ASP A 7 1.57 -17.13 19.20
C ASP A 7 1.02 -15.70 19.02
N PRO A 8 0.05 -15.47 18.11
CA PRO A 8 -0.44 -14.13 17.82
C PRO A 8 -1.14 -13.49 19.03
N THR A 9 -1.58 -14.28 20.02
CA THR A 9 -2.30 -13.76 21.20
C THR A 9 -1.46 -12.92 22.15
N ARG A 10 -0.14 -12.86 21.93
CA ARG A 10 0.79 -11.99 22.68
C ARG A 10 0.94 -10.60 22.09
N HIS A 11 0.36 -10.37 20.92
CA HIS A 11 0.44 -9.12 20.20
C HIS A 11 -0.95 -8.49 20.15
N ASP A 12 -1.02 -7.19 19.88
CA ASP A 12 -2.29 -6.51 19.65
C ASP A 12 -2.65 -6.45 18.16
N VAL A 13 -1.64 -6.59 17.29
CA VAL A 13 -1.77 -6.59 15.83
C VAL A 13 -1.02 -7.81 15.29
N ALA A 14 -1.65 -8.53 14.36
CA ALA A 14 -1.00 -9.60 13.60
C ALA A 14 -1.11 -9.27 12.11
N LEU A 15 0.03 -9.10 11.44
CA LEU A 15 0.11 -8.98 9.98
C LEU A 15 0.45 -10.34 9.39
N VAL A 16 -0.37 -10.80 8.45
CA VAL A 16 -0.18 -12.08 7.78
C VAL A 16 -0.16 -11.82 6.28
N CYS A 17 1.01 -11.98 5.67
CA CYS A 17 1.22 -11.80 4.24
C CYS A 17 1.11 -13.15 3.51
N GLU A 18 0.38 -13.18 2.40
CA GLU A 18 0.22 -14.36 1.52
C GLU A 18 -0.10 -15.69 2.26
N PRO A 19 -1.05 -15.72 3.22
CA PRO A 19 -1.21 -16.90 4.06
C PRO A 19 -1.72 -18.14 3.30
N PRO A 20 -1.17 -19.33 3.60
CA PRO A 20 -1.95 -20.55 3.53
C PRO A 20 -2.96 -20.55 4.70
N LEU A 21 -4.11 -19.92 4.49
CA LEU A 21 -5.12 -19.70 5.55
C LEU A 21 -5.61 -20.99 6.22
N ALA A 22 -5.58 -22.13 5.52
CA ALA A 22 -6.19 -23.37 5.98
C ALA A 22 -5.65 -23.84 7.35
N ASP A 23 -4.34 -23.72 7.59
CA ASP A 23 -3.71 -24.32 8.77
C ASP A 23 -3.75 -23.40 10.00
N CYS A 24 -3.84 -22.08 9.79
CA CYS A 24 -3.78 -21.08 10.86
C CYS A 24 -5.11 -20.37 11.14
N ALA A 25 -6.14 -20.55 10.29
CA ALA A 25 -7.40 -19.82 10.39
C ALA A 25 -8.06 -19.87 11.79
N PRO A 26 -8.15 -21.02 12.49
CA PRO A 26 -8.77 -21.05 13.82
C PRO A 26 -8.04 -20.17 14.85
N ALA A 27 -6.70 -20.15 14.81
CA ALA A 27 -5.89 -19.34 15.71
C ALA A 27 -6.02 -17.85 15.41
N LEU A 28 -5.97 -17.48 14.12
CA LEU A 28 -6.15 -16.10 13.65
C LEU A 28 -7.54 -15.56 13.98
N ARG A 29 -8.57 -16.40 13.81
CA ARG A 29 -9.94 -16.06 14.18
C ARG A 29 -10.08 -15.83 15.68
N LYS A 30 -9.55 -16.75 16.50
CA LYS A 30 -9.57 -16.61 17.96
C LYS A 30 -8.84 -15.35 18.43
N PHE A 31 -7.72 -15.00 17.78
CA PHE A 31 -6.99 -13.76 18.03
C PHE A 31 -7.87 -12.52 17.78
N ALA A 32 -8.51 -12.43 16.62
CA ALA A 32 -9.42 -11.33 16.30
C ALA A 32 -10.61 -11.29 17.29
N GLU A 33 -11.28 -12.43 17.53
CA GLU A 33 -12.39 -12.54 18.50
C GLU A 33 -11.99 -12.06 19.90
N GLY A 34 -10.72 -12.30 20.28
CA GLY A 34 -10.13 -11.92 21.55
C GLY A 34 -9.93 -10.41 21.77
N GLY A 35 -9.91 -9.61 20.70
CA GLY A 35 -9.63 -8.17 20.74
C GLY A 35 -8.50 -7.71 19.81
N GLY A 36 -7.80 -8.64 19.15
CA GLY A 36 -6.69 -8.31 18.27
C GLY A 36 -7.11 -7.70 16.94
N THR A 37 -6.21 -6.95 16.31
CA THR A 37 -6.36 -6.48 14.92
C THR A 37 -5.59 -7.40 13.98
N LEU A 38 -6.30 -8.21 13.21
CA LEU A 38 -5.72 -9.09 12.20
C LEU A 38 -5.68 -8.39 10.84
N VAL A 39 -4.50 -8.22 10.28
CA VAL A 39 -4.30 -7.71 8.92
C VAL A 39 -3.91 -8.87 8.01
N LEU A 40 -4.79 -9.22 7.08
CA LEU A 40 -4.52 -10.15 6.00
C LEU A 40 -4.07 -9.35 4.81
N SER A 41 -2.82 -9.51 4.41
CA SER A 41 -2.23 -8.75 3.33
C SER A 41 -1.87 -9.65 2.14
N HIS A 42 -2.01 -9.12 0.93
CA HIS A 42 -1.66 -9.81 -0.31
C HIS A 42 -2.42 -11.13 -0.53
N VAL A 43 -3.70 -11.18 -0.13
CA VAL A 43 -4.52 -12.37 -0.33
C VAL A 43 -4.92 -12.46 -1.81
N ALA A 44 -4.37 -13.44 -2.52
CA ALA A 44 -4.65 -13.65 -3.93
C ALA A 44 -6.09 -14.17 -4.16
N ALA A 45 -6.55 -14.04 -5.40
CA ALA A 45 -7.81 -14.67 -5.81
C ALA A 45 -7.69 -16.20 -5.66
N GLY A 46 -8.68 -16.82 -5.01
CA GLY A 46 -8.68 -18.27 -4.74
C GLY A 46 -7.90 -18.70 -3.49
N SER A 47 -7.32 -17.77 -2.73
CA SER A 47 -6.63 -18.06 -1.46
C SER A 47 -7.63 -18.44 -0.35
N GLY A 48 -7.94 -19.74 -0.24
CA GLY A 48 -8.55 -20.35 0.94
C GLY A 48 -9.95 -19.86 1.35
N ASP A 49 -10.47 -20.42 2.45
CA ASP A 49 -11.77 -20.03 3.02
C ASP A 49 -11.62 -18.80 3.91
N LEU A 50 -11.86 -17.61 3.35
CA LEU A 50 -11.89 -16.34 4.08
C LEU A 50 -12.94 -16.33 5.20
N ALA A 51 -13.99 -17.15 5.12
CA ALA A 51 -14.97 -17.27 6.21
C ALA A 51 -14.33 -17.84 7.48
N ALA A 52 -13.34 -18.72 7.34
CA ALA A 52 -12.64 -19.35 8.48
C ALA A 52 -11.88 -18.34 9.33
N VAL A 53 -11.46 -17.20 8.74
CA VAL A 53 -10.81 -16.07 9.43
C VAL A 53 -11.75 -14.91 9.72
N GLY A 54 -13.06 -15.09 9.55
CA GLY A 54 -14.05 -14.07 9.90
C GLY A 54 -14.40 -13.10 8.77
N LEU A 55 -14.20 -13.47 7.51
CA LEU A 55 -14.62 -12.72 6.32
C LEU A 55 -15.57 -13.56 5.43
N PRO A 56 -16.76 -13.95 5.91
CA PRO A 56 -17.71 -14.79 5.18
C PRO A 56 -18.30 -14.07 3.95
N GLY A 57 -18.47 -14.81 2.85
CA GLY A 57 -19.09 -14.29 1.63
C GLY A 57 -18.18 -13.38 0.78
N VAL A 58 -16.94 -13.14 1.22
CA VAL A 58 -15.95 -12.41 0.42
C VAL A 58 -15.43 -13.30 -0.70
N ALA A 59 -15.63 -12.85 -1.94
CA ALA A 59 -15.02 -13.44 -3.13
C ALA A 59 -14.03 -12.46 -3.72
N LEU A 60 -12.79 -12.90 -3.96
CA LEU A 60 -11.73 -12.09 -4.53
C LEU A 60 -11.56 -12.36 -6.02
N SER A 61 -11.30 -11.30 -6.77
CA SER A 61 -10.85 -11.36 -8.17
C SER A 61 -9.51 -10.65 -8.29
N ALA A 62 -8.63 -11.17 -9.14
CA ALA A 62 -7.36 -10.51 -9.44
C ALA A 62 -7.63 -9.10 -9.97
N TYR A 63 -6.94 -8.11 -9.41
CA TYR A 63 -7.15 -6.71 -9.78
C TYR A 63 -5.82 -5.96 -9.74
N PRO A 64 -5.11 -5.85 -10.88
CA PRO A 64 -3.84 -5.13 -10.98
C PRO A 64 -4.04 -3.63 -11.29
N GLY A 65 -5.24 -3.09 -11.06
CA GLY A 65 -5.57 -1.71 -11.41
C GLY A 65 -5.20 -0.69 -10.35
N GLU A 66 -5.55 0.56 -10.63
CA GLU A 66 -5.50 1.64 -9.67
C GLU A 66 -6.55 1.46 -8.57
N VAL A 67 -6.22 1.93 -7.37
CA VAL A 67 -7.15 1.97 -6.25
C VAL A 67 -7.33 3.43 -5.80
N THR A 68 -8.56 3.76 -5.40
CA THR A 68 -8.94 5.06 -4.87
C THR A 68 -9.59 4.91 -3.51
N ARG A 69 -9.64 5.98 -2.73
CA ARG A 69 -10.37 6.04 -1.47
C ARG A 69 -11.87 5.90 -1.75
N ASN A 70 -12.59 5.11 -0.94
CA ASN A 70 -14.04 5.16 -0.96
C ASN A 70 -14.52 6.51 -0.38
N GLU A 71 -15.36 7.24 -1.10
CA GLU A 71 -15.79 8.56 -0.65
C GLU A 71 -16.82 8.53 0.47
N GLN A 72 -17.45 7.38 0.70
CA GLN A 72 -18.46 7.16 1.74
C GLN A 72 -17.89 6.47 2.98
N LEU A 73 -16.68 6.85 3.39
CA LEU A 73 -16.03 6.29 4.57
C LEU A 73 -16.70 6.75 5.87
N PRO A 74 -16.95 5.85 6.83
CA PRO A 74 -17.34 6.24 8.18
C PRO A 74 -16.13 6.71 9.00
N ALA A 75 -16.39 7.50 10.05
CA ALA A 75 -15.38 7.76 11.08
C ALA A 75 -14.96 6.45 11.79
N PRO A 76 -13.66 6.29 12.16
CA PRO A 76 -12.56 7.26 12.00
C PRO A 76 -11.80 7.17 10.67
N PHE A 77 -12.21 6.31 9.73
CA PHE A 77 -11.48 6.08 8.48
C PHE A 77 -11.54 7.27 7.51
N ASP A 78 -12.60 8.06 7.58
CA ASP A 78 -12.77 9.26 6.77
C ASP A 78 -11.64 10.29 6.94
N LEU A 79 -11.13 10.43 8.16
CA LEU A 79 -10.03 11.33 8.52
C LEU A 79 -8.65 10.69 8.40
N ALA A 80 -8.56 9.37 8.55
CA ALA A 80 -7.29 8.66 8.58
C ALA A 80 -6.78 8.19 7.21
N LEU A 81 -7.69 8.01 6.25
CA LEU A 81 -7.33 7.62 4.87
C LEU A 81 -7.60 8.79 3.94
N LEU A 82 -6.54 9.48 3.50
CA LEU A 82 -6.65 10.60 2.58
C LEU A 82 -6.54 10.13 1.13
N ARG A 83 -7.16 10.86 0.20
CA ARG A 83 -7.02 10.58 -1.24
C ARG A 83 -5.56 10.57 -1.69
N GLU A 84 -4.76 11.49 -1.13
CA GLU A 84 -3.34 11.62 -1.43
C GLU A 84 -2.53 10.39 -1.01
N ASP A 85 -2.97 9.66 0.02
CA ASP A 85 -2.27 8.46 0.51
C ASP A 85 -2.38 7.29 -0.47
N LEU A 86 -3.42 7.29 -1.30
CA LEU A 86 -3.65 6.32 -2.39
C LEU A 86 -3.33 6.91 -3.76
N TYR A 87 -2.82 8.15 -3.82
CA TYR A 87 -2.45 8.81 -5.07
C TYR A 87 -1.02 8.46 -5.48
N TRP A 88 -0.81 7.19 -5.87
CA TRP A 88 0.52 6.69 -6.27
C TRP A 88 0.76 6.90 -7.76
N LEU A 89 1.95 7.42 -8.08
CA LEU A 89 2.38 7.74 -9.43
C LEU A 89 3.47 6.78 -9.90
N ALA A 90 3.42 6.40 -11.17
CA ALA A 90 4.49 5.63 -11.80
C ALA A 90 5.78 6.49 -11.89
N PRO A 91 6.96 5.85 -12.02
CA PRO A 91 8.21 6.56 -12.27
C PRO A 91 8.10 7.50 -13.49
N GLN A 92 8.77 8.65 -13.42
CA GLN A 92 8.85 9.58 -14.56
C GLN A 92 9.67 8.95 -15.68
N THR A 93 9.02 8.51 -16.75
CA THR A 93 9.70 7.99 -17.94
C THR A 93 9.79 9.02 -19.07
N ALA A 94 9.00 10.09 -18.99
CA ALA A 94 8.99 11.14 -20.00
C ALA A 94 10.15 12.12 -19.83
N VAL A 95 10.79 12.44 -20.95
CA VAL A 95 11.94 13.36 -21.06
C VAL A 95 11.60 14.78 -20.58
N LEU A 96 10.34 15.18 -20.69
CA LEU A 96 9.86 16.51 -20.31
C LEU A 96 9.27 16.46 -18.91
N SER A 97 9.76 17.32 -18.01
CA SER A 97 9.38 17.32 -16.59
C SER A 97 7.93 17.72 -16.30
N TRP A 98 7.22 18.29 -17.28
CA TRP A 98 5.84 18.78 -17.14
C TRP A 98 4.76 17.82 -17.65
N THR A 99 5.14 16.65 -18.19
CA THR A 99 4.13 15.65 -18.57
C THR A 99 3.52 15.03 -17.32
N THR A 100 2.19 14.96 -17.27
CA THR A 100 1.45 14.28 -16.21
C THR A 100 1.95 12.85 -16.06
N ARG A 101 2.36 12.47 -14.85
CA ARG A 101 2.70 11.08 -14.55
C ARG A 101 1.43 10.24 -14.55
N SER A 102 1.50 9.09 -15.20
CA SER A 102 0.49 8.06 -15.04
C SER A 102 0.46 7.57 -13.60
N ARG A 103 -0.70 7.09 -13.18
CA ARG A 103 -0.86 6.42 -11.90
C ARG A 103 -0.06 5.13 -11.90
N LEU A 104 0.45 4.73 -10.74
CA LEU A 104 1.19 3.47 -10.60
C LEU A 104 0.22 2.32 -10.92
N PRO A 105 0.49 1.45 -11.92
CA PRO A 105 -0.29 0.24 -12.13
C PRO A 105 0.04 -0.80 -11.06
N GLY A 106 -0.79 -1.84 -10.93
CA GLY A 106 -0.52 -2.95 -10.01
C GLY A 106 -0.63 -2.59 -8.53
N GLN A 107 -1.37 -1.54 -8.17
CA GLN A 107 -1.47 -1.09 -6.77
C GLN A 107 -2.09 -2.13 -5.86
N ALA A 108 -2.91 -3.04 -6.41
CA ALA A 108 -3.52 -4.11 -5.67
C ALA A 108 -3.23 -5.49 -6.29
N VAL A 109 -3.35 -6.52 -5.45
CA VAL A 109 -3.27 -7.93 -5.88
C VAL A 109 -4.65 -8.44 -6.29
N ALA A 110 -5.66 -8.07 -5.52
CA ALA A 110 -7.04 -8.50 -5.70
C ALA A 110 -8.00 -7.50 -5.07
N ALA A 111 -9.24 -7.50 -5.53
CA ALA A 111 -10.35 -6.77 -4.93
C ALA A 111 -11.56 -7.68 -4.74
N ILE A 112 -12.47 -7.30 -3.84
CA ILE A 112 -13.74 -7.99 -3.71
C ILE A 112 -14.54 -7.81 -4.99
N SER A 113 -14.99 -8.94 -5.53
CA SER A 113 -15.92 -9.00 -6.65
C SER A 113 -17.18 -9.68 -6.13
N PRO A 114 -18.17 -8.92 -5.62
CA PRO A 114 -19.41 -9.51 -5.14
C PRO A 114 -20.09 -10.28 -6.27
N ARG A 115 -20.54 -11.49 -5.98
CA ARG A 115 -21.22 -12.32 -6.98
C ARG A 115 -22.62 -11.78 -7.23
N VAL A 116 -23.01 -11.74 -8.49
CA VAL A 116 -24.40 -11.50 -8.86
C VAL A 116 -25.13 -12.83 -8.89
N ASP A 117 -26.27 -12.91 -8.21
CA ASP A 117 -27.22 -13.99 -8.41
C ASP A 117 -27.96 -13.76 -9.74
N GLU A 118 -27.42 -14.35 -10.80
CA GLU A 118 -27.96 -14.22 -12.16
C GLU A 118 -29.40 -14.73 -12.27
N ALA A 119 -29.87 -15.58 -11.35
CA ALA A 119 -31.24 -16.08 -11.36
C ALA A 119 -32.27 -15.02 -10.93
N THR A 120 -31.85 -14.04 -10.13
CA THR A 120 -32.71 -12.98 -9.60
C THR A 120 -32.38 -11.60 -10.18
N ALA A 121 -31.26 -11.48 -10.91
CA ALA A 121 -30.81 -10.24 -11.51
C ALA A 121 -31.63 -9.83 -12.74
N VAL A 122 -31.87 -8.52 -12.86
CA VAL A 122 -32.39 -7.92 -14.09
C VAL A 122 -31.25 -7.72 -15.07
N GLN A 123 -31.40 -8.22 -16.29
CA GLN A 123 -30.37 -8.21 -17.33
C GLN A 123 -30.58 -7.08 -18.33
N TYR A 124 -29.49 -6.40 -18.69
CA TYR A 124 -29.43 -5.35 -19.68
C TYR A 124 -28.35 -5.71 -20.71
N PRO A 125 -28.72 -6.16 -21.94
CA PRO A 125 -27.74 -6.54 -22.95
C PRO A 125 -26.95 -5.31 -23.41
N ALA A 126 -25.62 -5.44 -23.51
CA ALA A 126 -24.75 -4.34 -23.92
C ALA A 126 -25.05 -3.89 -25.37
N THR A 127 -25.54 -4.80 -26.22
CA THR A 127 -25.94 -4.49 -27.60
C THR A 127 -27.11 -3.50 -27.68
N ALA A 128 -27.93 -3.39 -26.63
CA ALA A 128 -29.00 -2.40 -26.54
C ALA A 128 -28.53 -1.02 -26.01
N MET A 129 -27.29 -0.91 -25.54
CA MET A 129 -26.71 0.30 -24.96
C MET A 129 -26.03 1.16 -26.04
N GLU A 130 -25.82 2.45 -25.77
CA GLU A 130 -25.01 3.32 -26.62
C GLU A 130 -23.53 2.94 -26.49
N VAL A 131 -22.80 2.93 -27.60
CA VAL A 131 -21.37 2.57 -27.63
C VAL A 131 -20.61 3.68 -28.35
N SER A 132 -19.50 4.12 -27.77
CA SER A 132 -18.62 5.15 -28.33
C SER A 132 -17.15 4.79 -28.15
N GLY A 133 -16.32 5.11 -29.14
CA GLY A 133 -14.88 4.84 -29.15
C GLY A 133 -14.37 4.68 -30.57
N SER A 134 -13.09 4.96 -30.81
CA SER A 134 -12.48 4.89 -32.14
C SER A 134 -12.51 3.48 -32.73
N TYR A 135 -12.33 2.47 -31.88
CA TYR A 135 -12.38 1.06 -32.24
C TYR A 135 -13.37 0.30 -31.36
N ALA A 136 -14.59 0.79 -31.29
CA ALA A 136 -15.69 0.20 -30.53
C ALA A 136 -16.84 -0.21 -31.47
N GLY A 137 -17.47 -1.36 -31.20
CA GLY A 137 -18.52 -1.90 -32.06
C GLY A 137 -19.48 -2.84 -31.35
N LYS A 138 -20.66 -3.01 -31.96
CA LYS A 138 -21.66 -4.00 -31.53
C LYS A 138 -21.57 -5.24 -32.41
N GLU A 139 -21.57 -6.39 -31.76
CA GLU A 139 -21.74 -7.70 -32.40
C GLU A 139 -23.12 -8.27 -32.02
N ALA A 140 -23.40 -9.51 -32.41
CA ALA A 140 -24.72 -10.12 -32.20
C ALA A 140 -25.08 -10.28 -30.71
N ASP A 141 -24.09 -10.62 -29.88
CA ASP A 141 -24.27 -10.99 -28.47
C ASP A 141 -23.43 -10.15 -27.49
N ARG A 142 -22.65 -9.19 -28.00
CA ARG A 142 -21.71 -8.41 -27.20
C ARG A 142 -21.37 -7.06 -27.81
N VAL A 143 -20.77 -6.21 -27.00
CA VAL A 143 -20.01 -5.04 -27.43
C VAL A 143 -18.52 -5.37 -27.34
N TYR A 144 -17.77 -4.96 -28.34
CA TYR A 144 -16.32 -5.07 -28.40
C TYR A 144 -15.69 -3.68 -28.33
N LEU A 145 -14.67 -3.53 -27.48
CA LEU A 145 -13.87 -2.31 -27.34
C LEU A 145 -12.40 -2.68 -27.56
N ALA A 146 -11.86 -2.34 -28.74
CA ALA A 146 -10.46 -2.57 -29.08
C ALA A 146 -9.52 -1.41 -28.69
N SER A 147 -10.11 -0.33 -28.19
CA SER A 147 -9.41 0.82 -27.69
C SER A 147 -10.22 1.43 -26.57
N SER A 148 -9.67 2.44 -25.88
CA SER A 148 -10.43 3.26 -24.94
C SER A 148 -11.79 3.66 -25.52
N GLY A 149 -12.86 3.36 -24.79
CA GLY A 149 -14.24 3.43 -25.27
C GLY A 149 -15.25 3.27 -24.14
N THR A 150 -16.51 3.58 -24.43
CA THR A 150 -17.60 3.61 -23.43
C THR A 150 -18.83 2.84 -23.90
N ILE A 151 -19.54 2.27 -22.93
CA ILE A 151 -20.87 1.65 -23.08
C ILE A 151 -21.82 2.37 -22.12
N ARG A 152 -22.85 3.03 -22.64
CA ARG A 152 -23.80 3.85 -21.86
C ARG A 152 -25.21 3.31 -21.97
N GLY A 153 -25.85 3.12 -20.82
CA GLY A 153 -27.20 2.58 -20.75
C GLY A 153 -28.01 3.16 -19.62
N VAL A 154 -29.25 2.71 -19.52
CA VAL A 154 -30.14 3.00 -18.39
C VAL A 154 -30.50 1.68 -17.72
N ILE A 155 -30.36 1.64 -16.41
CA ILE A 155 -30.85 0.54 -15.57
C ILE A 155 -32.01 1.03 -14.71
N LYS A 156 -32.81 0.10 -14.22
CA LYS A 156 -33.92 0.36 -13.31
C LYS A 156 -33.72 -0.34 -11.98
N ALA A 157 -33.78 0.42 -10.89
CA ALA A 157 -33.88 -0.10 -9.53
C ALA A 157 -35.33 0.02 -9.04
N PRO A 158 -36.01 -1.08 -8.64
CA PRO A 158 -37.40 -1.01 -8.19
C PRO A 158 -37.58 -0.23 -6.88
N MET A 159 -36.53 -0.13 -6.06
CA MET A 159 -36.50 0.63 -4.83
C MET A 159 -35.10 1.19 -4.60
N ALA A 160 -34.97 2.20 -3.72
CA ALA A 160 -33.66 2.66 -3.30
C ALA A 160 -33.01 1.60 -2.42
N GLY A 161 -31.72 1.36 -2.60
CA GLY A 161 -31.02 0.30 -1.87
C GLY A 161 -29.63 0.01 -2.41
N ARG A 162 -28.98 -0.99 -1.80
CA ARG A 162 -27.69 -1.53 -2.25
C ARG A 162 -27.93 -2.62 -3.27
N TYR A 163 -27.19 -2.53 -4.37
CA TYR A 163 -27.25 -3.45 -5.49
C TYR A 163 -25.84 -3.88 -5.87
N VAL A 164 -25.69 -5.06 -6.46
CA VAL A 164 -24.51 -5.36 -7.29
C VAL A 164 -24.87 -5.08 -8.73
N LEU A 165 -23.99 -4.35 -9.40
CA LEU A 165 -23.92 -4.29 -10.86
C LEU A 165 -22.92 -5.34 -11.32
N GLY A 166 -23.40 -6.40 -11.95
CA GLY A 166 -22.57 -7.41 -12.59
C GLY A 166 -22.27 -6.99 -14.02
N VAL A 167 -21.00 -6.94 -14.39
CA VAL A 167 -20.58 -6.78 -15.78
C VAL A 167 -20.19 -8.15 -16.30
N ARG A 168 -20.97 -8.68 -17.24
CA ARG A 168 -20.65 -9.94 -17.91
C ARG A 168 -19.71 -9.65 -19.07
N GLY A 169 -18.45 -10.05 -18.97
CA GLY A 169 -17.43 -9.74 -19.96
C GLY A 169 -16.18 -10.61 -19.87
N TRP A 170 -15.27 -10.39 -20.80
CA TRP A 170 -13.94 -11.00 -20.87
C TRP A 170 -13.04 -10.13 -21.75
N GLY A 171 -11.77 -10.50 -21.90
CA GLY A 171 -10.85 -9.76 -22.74
C GLY A 171 -9.57 -10.48 -23.09
N THR A 172 -8.76 -9.83 -23.92
CA THR A 172 -7.38 -10.22 -24.19
C THR A 172 -6.42 -9.42 -23.32
N PRO A 173 -5.37 -10.02 -22.75
CA PRO A 173 -4.39 -9.28 -21.98
C PRO A 173 -3.38 -8.57 -22.88
N CYS A 174 -2.74 -7.55 -22.33
CA CYS A 174 -1.46 -7.03 -22.82
C CYS A 174 -0.50 -6.90 -21.63
N SER A 175 0.71 -7.43 -21.76
CA SER A 175 1.70 -7.60 -20.70
C SER A 175 1.13 -8.30 -19.45
N GLY A 176 0.31 -9.33 -19.67
CA GLY A 176 -0.34 -10.10 -18.60
C GLY A 176 -1.47 -9.38 -17.86
N ILE A 177 -1.83 -8.16 -18.24
CA ILE A 177 -2.91 -7.37 -17.64
C ILE A 177 -4.13 -7.37 -18.56
N TYR A 178 -5.28 -7.78 -18.01
CA TYR A 178 -6.56 -7.80 -18.69
C TYR A 178 -7.28 -6.44 -18.67
N PRO A 179 -8.34 -6.24 -19.48
CA PRO A 179 -9.10 -5.00 -19.47
C PRO A 179 -9.74 -4.70 -18.12
N ILE A 180 -9.77 -3.41 -17.80
CA ILE A 180 -10.43 -2.85 -16.63
C ILE A 180 -11.51 -1.90 -17.13
N LEU A 181 -12.74 -2.14 -16.69
CA LEU A 181 -13.86 -1.25 -16.96
C LEU A 181 -14.14 -0.43 -15.72
N ALA A 182 -14.03 0.90 -15.81
CA ALA A 182 -14.59 1.79 -14.82
C ALA A 182 -16.11 1.76 -14.90
N VAL A 183 -16.77 1.72 -13.75
CA VAL A 183 -18.23 1.70 -13.63
C VAL A 183 -18.70 2.99 -12.99
N SER A 184 -19.61 3.69 -13.67
CA SER A 184 -20.23 4.92 -13.19
C SER A 184 -21.74 4.80 -13.15
N VAL A 185 -22.36 5.43 -12.14
CA VAL A 185 -23.80 5.64 -12.04
C VAL A 185 -24.07 7.14 -11.98
N GLY A 186 -24.86 7.65 -12.92
CA GLY A 186 -24.96 9.08 -13.14
C GLY A 186 -23.60 9.66 -13.54
N ARG A 187 -23.10 10.62 -12.75
CA ARG A 187 -21.77 11.23 -12.91
C ARG A 187 -20.74 10.68 -11.92
N LEU A 188 -21.15 9.78 -11.04
CA LEU A 188 -20.29 9.26 -9.98
C LEU A 188 -19.65 7.96 -10.45
N ARG A 189 -18.32 7.92 -10.46
CA ARG A 189 -17.59 6.65 -10.60
C ARG A 189 -17.73 5.87 -9.31
N VAL A 190 -18.35 4.69 -9.40
CA VAL A 190 -18.69 3.84 -8.24
C VAL A 190 -17.68 2.71 -8.06
N GLY A 191 -16.97 2.33 -9.11
CA GLY A 191 -15.88 1.37 -9.01
C GLY A 191 -15.26 1.00 -10.35
N SER A 192 -14.64 -0.17 -10.38
CA SER A 192 -14.10 -0.79 -11.58
C SER A 192 -14.15 -2.31 -11.47
N VAL A 193 -14.21 -2.97 -12.61
CA VAL A 193 -14.09 -4.42 -12.74
C VAL A 193 -12.91 -4.78 -13.62
N ALA A 194 -12.07 -5.72 -13.18
CA ALA A 194 -11.06 -6.34 -14.03
C ALA A 194 -11.64 -7.59 -14.68
N LEU A 195 -11.57 -7.67 -16.00
CA LEU A 195 -12.04 -8.81 -16.77
C LEU A 195 -11.00 -9.95 -16.76
N GLY A 196 -11.44 -11.16 -17.11
CA GLY A 196 -10.56 -12.30 -17.33
C GLY A 196 -10.53 -12.75 -18.80
N ALA A 197 -9.85 -13.87 -19.06
CA ALA A 197 -9.81 -14.50 -20.38
C ALA A 197 -11.17 -15.07 -20.81
N GLU A 198 -11.91 -15.60 -19.83
CA GLU A 198 -13.15 -16.32 -20.05
C GLU A 198 -14.37 -15.47 -19.69
N PRO A 199 -15.51 -15.65 -20.38
CA PRO A 199 -16.76 -14.96 -20.05
C PRO A 199 -17.17 -15.19 -18.60
N ALA A 200 -17.16 -14.13 -17.79
CA ALA A 200 -17.56 -14.17 -16.39
C ALA A 200 -18.32 -12.89 -16.00
N SER A 201 -19.06 -12.95 -14.89
CA SER A 201 -19.71 -11.79 -14.29
C SER A 201 -18.84 -11.22 -13.19
N HIS A 202 -18.50 -9.94 -13.30
CA HIS A 202 -17.68 -9.21 -12.35
C HIS A 202 -18.53 -8.13 -11.67
N GLY A 203 -18.60 -8.16 -10.35
CA GLY A 203 -19.52 -7.30 -9.60
C GLY A 203 -18.87 -6.03 -9.06
N VAL A 204 -19.63 -4.95 -9.02
CA VAL A 204 -19.36 -3.77 -8.18
C VAL A 204 -20.62 -3.48 -7.37
N GLU A 205 -20.46 -3.30 -6.05
CA GLU A 205 -21.56 -2.85 -5.22
C GLU A 205 -21.82 -1.36 -5.41
N VAL A 206 -23.08 -0.98 -5.45
CA VAL A 206 -23.50 0.40 -5.64
C VAL A 206 -24.77 0.71 -4.85
N GLN A 207 -24.87 1.95 -4.39
CA GLN A 207 -26.11 2.50 -3.85
C GLN A 207 -26.94 3.12 -4.99
N LEU A 208 -28.13 2.57 -5.26
CA LEU A 208 -29.05 3.11 -6.27
C LEU A 208 -30.24 3.82 -5.61
N SER A 209 -30.71 4.87 -6.28
CA SER A 209 -32.03 5.45 -6.02
C SER A 209 -33.10 4.66 -6.76
N ALA A 210 -34.35 4.69 -6.27
CA ALA A 210 -35.47 4.07 -6.97
C ALA A 210 -35.71 4.72 -8.34
N GLY A 211 -36.04 3.91 -9.34
CA GLY A 211 -36.31 4.36 -10.71
C GLY A 211 -35.15 4.11 -11.67
N GLU A 212 -35.13 4.89 -12.75
CA GLU A 212 -34.12 4.79 -13.80
C GLU A 212 -32.84 5.53 -13.40
N GLN A 213 -31.69 4.93 -13.70
CA GLN A 213 -30.37 5.48 -13.45
C GLN A 213 -29.49 5.25 -14.68
N SER A 214 -28.75 6.27 -15.11
CA SER A 214 -27.78 6.09 -16.18
C SER A 214 -26.55 5.34 -15.66
N ILE A 215 -26.05 4.40 -16.45
CA ILE A 215 -24.79 3.71 -16.21
C ILE A 215 -23.82 3.96 -17.35
N GLU A 216 -22.54 3.94 -17.02
CA GLU A 216 -21.45 3.97 -17.98
C GLU A 216 -20.38 2.95 -17.59
N LEU A 217 -19.96 2.15 -18.56
CA LEU A 217 -18.75 1.34 -18.50
C LEU A 217 -17.70 1.99 -19.40
N GLU A 218 -16.52 2.28 -18.87
CA GLU A 218 -15.41 2.89 -19.61
C GLU A 218 -14.20 1.96 -19.58
N PHE A 219 -13.64 1.62 -20.75
CA PHE A 219 -12.39 0.87 -20.85
C PHE A 219 -11.20 1.80 -20.65
N ILE A 220 -10.56 1.72 -19.47
CA ILE A 220 -9.65 2.77 -18.96
C ILE A 220 -8.16 2.42 -18.98
N ASN A 221 -7.82 1.17 -19.28
CA ASN A 221 -6.43 0.74 -19.38
C ASN A 221 -6.20 0.16 -20.77
N ASP A 222 -6.46 0.89 -21.82
CA ASP A 222 -6.08 0.43 -23.17
C ASP A 222 -4.55 0.35 -23.30
N GLU A 223 -4.03 -0.67 -23.98
CA GLU A 223 -2.59 -0.83 -24.24
C GLU A 223 -2.36 -1.80 -25.41
N ASN A 224 -1.40 -1.44 -26.27
CA ASN A 224 -0.92 -2.27 -27.36
C ASN A 224 0.61 -2.28 -27.34
N ALA A 225 1.20 -3.41 -26.96
CA ALA A 225 2.63 -3.54 -26.78
C ALA A 225 3.08 -4.98 -27.04
N GLY A 226 4.28 -5.13 -27.62
CA GLY A 226 4.89 -6.46 -27.82
C GLY A 226 4.11 -7.39 -28.76
N GLY A 227 3.22 -6.85 -29.60
CA GLY A 227 2.32 -7.64 -30.45
C GLY A 227 1.08 -8.16 -29.72
N GLU A 228 0.91 -7.83 -28.45
CA GLU A 228 -0.31 -8.05 -27.68
C GLU A 228 -1.19 -6.81 -27.72
N ASP A 229 -2.50 -7.03 -27.71
CA ASP A 229 -3.51 -5.98 -27.81
C ASP A 229 -4.58 -6.23 -26.75
N ARG A 230 -4.80 -5.25 -25.86
CA ARG A 230 -5.74 -5.40 -24.77
C ARG A 230 -7.13 -4.98 -25.22
N ASN A 231 -8.03 -5.95 -25.30
CA ASN A 231 -9.38 -5.71 -25.83
C ASN A 231 -10.44 -6.19 -24.86
N ALA A 232 -11.52 -5.41 -24.71
CA ALA A 232 -12.64 -5.75 -23.84
C ALA A 232 -13.86 -6.23 -24.64
N HIS A 233 -14.51 -7.28 -24.15
CA HIS A 233 -15.78 -7.80 -24.64
C HIS A 233 -16.81 -7.74 -23.51
N VAL A 234 -17.96 -7.13 -23.76
CA VAL A 234 -19.03 -6.97 -22.77
C VAL A 234 -20.34 -7.49 -23.34
N ALA A 235 -20.89 -8.54 -22.74
CA ALA A 235 -22.18 -9.11 -23.13
C ALA A 235 -23.35 -8.29 -22.56
N GLY A 236 -23.23 -7.81 -21.33
CA GLY A 236 -24.29 -7.06 -20.67
C GLY A 236 -24.01 -6.72 -19.22
N VAL A 237 -24.99 -6.06 -18.62
CA VAL A 237 -24.99 -5.68 -17.21
C VAL A 237 -26.17 -6.36 -16.51
N SER A 238 -25.92 -6.94 -15.35
CA SER A 238 -26.92 -7.51 -14.46
C SER A 238 -27.07 -6.65 -13.21
N VAL A 239 -28.29 -6.50 -12.71
CA VAL A 239 -28.60 -5.67 -11.52
C VAL A 239 -29.41 -6.50 -10.54
N ALA A 240 -28.86 -6.72 -9.35
CA ALA A 240 -29.52 -7.47 -8.28
C ALA A 240 -29.36 -6.77 -6.92
N PRO A 241 -30.39 -6.75 -6.06
CA PRO A 241 -30.23 -6.32 -4.67
C PRO A 241 -29.14 -7.15 -3.98
N THR A 242 -28.42 -6.55 -3.03
CA THR A 242 -27.32 -7.26 -2.36
C THR A 242 -27.21 -6.96 -0.88
N SER A 243 -26.65 -7.94 -0.17
CA SER A 243 -26.16 -7.87 1.19
C SER A 243 -24.70 -8.35 1.29
N ALA A 244 -23.99 -8.43 0.15
CA ALA A 244 -22.67 -9.08 0.07
C ALA A 244 -21.63 -8.43 0.97
N THR A 245 -21.70 -7.12 1.17
CA THR A 245 -20.81 -6.37 2.08
C THR A 245 -21.49 -5.98 3.40
N ASP A 246 -22.57 -6.66 3.79
CA ASP A 246 -23.19 -6.43 5.10
C ASP A 246 -22.23 -6.76 6.24
N GLY A 247 -22.05 -5.79 7.13
CA GLY A 247 -21.10 -5.90 8.23
C GLY A 247 -19.63 -5.64 7.83
N TYR A 248 -19.38 -5.20 6.59
CA TYR A 248 -18.07 -4.73 6.15
C TYR A 248 -18.04 -3.21 6.01
N GLN A 249 -16.89 -2.62 6.29
CA GLN A 249 -16.56 -1.26 5.89
C GLN A 249 -15.62 -1.35 4.70
N VAL A 250 -16.08 -0.88 3.54
CA VAL A 250 -15.32 -0.89 2.29
C VAL A 250 -14.52 0.40 2.19
N LEU A 251 -13.19 0.31 2.31
CA LEU A 251 -12.34 1.48 2.48
C LEU A 251 -11.82 2.06 1.17
N THR A 252 -11.78 1.24 0.13
CA THR A 252 -11.28 1.63 -1.19
C THR A 252 -12.24 1.26 -2.32
N SER A 253 -12.05 1.91 -3.48
CA SER A 253 -12.73 1.60 -4.73
C SER A 253 -11.70 1.30 -5.83
N PRO A 254 -11.71 0.09 -6.41
CA PRO A 254 -12.53 -1.06 -6.00
C PRO A 254 -12.17 -1.53 -4.59
N ALA A 255 -12.99 -2.43 -4.02
CA ALA A 255 -12.89 -2.91 -2.64
C ALA A 255 -11.67 -3.83 -2.42
N ALA A 256 -10.45 -3.28 -2.57
CA ALA A 256 -9.18 -3.93 -2.29
C ALA A 256 -8.82 -3.87 -0.80
N VAL A 257 -9.43 -2.94 -0.06
CA VAL A 257 -9.25 -2.79 1.38
C VAL A 257 -10.62 -2.78 2.05
N ILE A 258 -10.85 -3.73 2.93
CA ILE A 258 -12.07 -3.82 3.74
C ILE A 258 -11.74 -4.09 5.19
N THR A 259 -12.67 -3.78 6.07
CA THR A 259 -12.60 -4.21 7.46
C THR A 259 -13.94 -4.72 7.98
N ARG A 260 -13.86 -5.64 8.95
CA ARG A 260 -15.02 -6.23 9.64
C ARG A 260 -14.69 -6.45 11.11
N GLU A 261 -15.63 -6.08 11.97
CA GLU A 261 -15.59 -6.44 13.39
C GLU A 261 -15.78 -7.95 13.56
N VAL A 262 -14.95 -8.57 14.39
CA VAL A 262 -15.01 -9.99 14.72
C VAL A 262 -14.81 -10.15 16.22
N GLY A 263 -15.90 -10.46 16.94
CA GLY A 263 -15.89 -10.51 18.41
C GLY A 263 -15.58 -9.15 19.02
N ARG A 264 -14.48 -9.05 19.78
CA ARG A 264 -14.00 -7.78 20.37
C ARG A 264 -12.91 -7.09 19.55
N GLY A 265 -12.44 -7.72 18.49
CA GLY A 265 -11.38 -7.20 17.63
C GLY A 265 -11.84 -7.11 16.20
N ARG A 266 -10.89 -7.10 15.27
CA ARG A 266 -11.14 -6.69 13.89
C ARG A 266 -10.28 -7.47 12.92
N VAL A 267 -10.83 -7.73 11.74
CA VAL A 267 -10.10 -8.24 10.59
C VAL A 267 -10.06 -7.17 9.52
N ILE A 268 -8.88 -6.96 8.95
CA ILE A 268 -8.61 -6.09 7.82
C ILE A 268 -8.11 -6.97 6.70
N LEU A 269 -8.74 -6.88 5.54
CA LEU A 269 -8.16 -7.39 4.31
C LEU A 269 -7.55 -6.20 3.58
N ASP A 270 -6.23 -6.22 3.38
CA ASP A 270 -5.47 -5.18 2.70
C ASP A 270 -4.68 -5.78 1.53
N ASN A 271 -5.28 -5.70 0.35
CA ASN A 271 -4.65 -6.20 -0.87
C ASN A 271 -3.87 -5.11 -1.62
N LEU A 272 -3.53 -3.99 -1.00
CA LEU A 272 -2.63 -3.01 -1.61
C LEU A 272 -1.17 -3.44 -1.47
N ARG A 273 -0.38 -3.17 -2.51
CA ARG A 273 1.07 -3.38 -2.56
C ARG A 273 1.83 -2.16 -2.04
N TRP A 274 1.50 -1.72 -0.83
CA TRP A 274 2.08 -0.51 -0.25
C TRP A 274 3.60 -0.64 -0.02
N GLU A 275 4.12 -1.86 0.14
CA GLU A 275 5.54 -2.17 0.25
C GLU A 275 6.28 -2.15 -1.11
N GLN A 276 5.53 -2.16 -2.23
CA GLN A 276 6.06 -2.13 -3.60
C GLN A 276 5.62 -0.84 -4.32
N ALA A 277 5.69 0.30 -3.63
CA ALA A 277 5.27 1.60 -4.14
C ALA A 277 6.47 2.53 -4.41
N PRO A 278 7.31 2.25 -5.44
CA PRO A 278 8.54 2.99 -5.69
C PRO A 278 8.26 4.48 -5.92
N GLY A 279 9.00 5.34 -5.22
CA GLY A 279 8.84 6.79 -5.25
C GLY A 279 7.56 7.30 -4.56
N ASN A 280 6.83 6.43 -3.85
CA ASN A 280 5.61 6.74 -3.11
C ASN A 280 5.67 6.22 -1.66
N GLU A 281 6.86 5.91 -1.15
CA GLU A 281 7.10 5.23 0.14
C GLU A 281 6.46 5.99 1.30
N LEU A 282 6.60 7.33 1.32
CA LEU A 282 5.98 8.16 2.36
C LEU A 282 4.44 8.09 2.29
N LYS A 283 3.85 8.07 1.10
CA LYS A 283 2.39 7.96 0.94
C LYS A 283 1.91 6.59 1.39
N ALA A 284 2.62 5.53 1.02
CA ALA A 284 2.34 4.16 1.46
C ALA A 284 2.45 4.00 2.97
N GLN A 285 3.46 4.60 3.60
CA GLN A 285 3.61 4.61 5.06
C GLN A 285 2.47 5.37 5.74
N ARG A 286 2.08 6.56 5.23
CA ARG A 286 0.93 7.31 5.76
C ARG A 286 -0.37 6.52 5.61
N TYR A 287 -0.59 5.88 4.46
CA TYR A 287 -1.72 4.98 4.23
C TYR A 287 -1.80 3.90 5.31
N LEU A 288 -0.74 3.11 5.48
CA LEU A 288 -0.74 1.99 6.42
C LEU A 288 -0.88 2.47 7.87
N ALA A 289 -0.17 3.54 8.25
CA ALA A 289 -0.29 4.14 9.57
C ALA A 289 -1.70 4.66 9.84
N GLY A 290 -2.32 5.34 8.87
CA GLY A 290 -3.69 5.83 8.94
C GLY A 290 -4.69 4.69 9.08
N LEU A 291 -4.57 3.65 8.25
CA LEU A 291 -5.41 2.44 8.30
C LEU A 291 -5.36 1.79 9.69
N LEU A 292 -4.16 1.52 10.20
CA LEU A 292 -3.96 0.88 11.50
C LEU A 292 -4.45 1.78 12.64
N THR A 293 -4.21 3.09 12.56
CA THR A 293 -4.69 4.04 13.57
C THR A 293 -6.21 4.06 13.64
N ALA A 294 -6.89 4.18 12.49
CA ALA A 294 -8.35 4.15 12.43
C ALA A 294 -8.94 2.78 12.78
N ALA A 295 -8.18 1.70 12.59
CA ALA A 295 -8.54 0.38 13.06
C ALA A 295 -8.39 0.19 14.58
N GLY A 296 -7.86 1.17 15.32
CA GLY A 296 -7.62 1.08 16.75
C GLY A 296 -6.28 0.45 17.12
N ALA A 297 -5.46 0.07 16.14
CA ALA A 297 -4.14 -0.54 16.35
C ALA A 297 -3.06 0.47 16.81
N ALA A 298 -3.28 1.78 16.67
CA ALA A 298 -2.32 2.79 17.16
C ALA A 298 -2.15 2.79 18.69
N ALA A 299 -3.19 2.41 19.45
CA ALA A 299 -3.07 2.24 20.89
C ALA A 299 -2.14 1.08 21.29
N ALA A 300 -1.81 0.22 20.33
CA ALA A 300 -1.14 -1.06 20.44
C ALA A 300 0.29 -1.05 19.86
N MET A 301 0.61 -0.15 18.92
CA MET A 301 1.97 0.02 18.37
C MET A 301 2.93 0.78 19.31
N ARG A 302 2.83 0.55 20.64
CA ARG A 302 3.56 1.30 21.68
C ARG A 302 5.08 1.00 21.75
N GLY A 303 5.62 0.21 20.81
CA GLY A 303 7.03 -0.19 20.75
C GLY A 303 7.82 0.39 19.57
N GLY A 304 7.20 1.08 18.62
CA GLY A 304 7.82 1.39 17.33
C GLY A 304 9.19 2.06 17.43
N GLY A 305 10.17 1.49 16.74
CA GLY A 305 11.47 2.09 16.56
C GLY A 305 11.45 3.43 15.82
N ALA A 306 12.41 4.31 16.09
CA ALA A 306 12.53 5.59 15.39
C ALA A 306 13.50 5.46 14.22
N VAL A 307 13.13 5.93 13.03
CA VAL A 307 14.03 6.05 11.87
C VAL A 307 14.23 7.53 11.55
N VAL A 308 15.49 7.94 11.47
CA VAL A 308 15.91 9.29 11.09
C VAL A 308 16.75 9.17 9.83
N GLN A 309 16.26 9.75 8.73
CA GLN A 309 17.02 9.85 7.49
C GLN A 309 18.12 10.92 7.63
N GLY A 310 19.32 10.59 7.17
CA GLY A 310 20.51 11.44 7.25
C GLY A 310 20.31 12.75 6.50
N GLU A 311 19.75 12.69 5.29
CA GLU A 311 19.45 13.82 4.43
C GLU A 311 18.38 14.77 5.00
N LEU A 312 17.62 14.33 6.00
CA LEU A 312 16.61 15.14 6.70
C LEU A 312 17.11 15.71 8.04
N MET A 313 18.33 15.37 8.47
CA MET A 313 18.90 15.89 9.71
C MET A 313 19.29 17.36 9.56
N ARG A 314 19.19 18.12 10.66
CA ARG A 314 19.71 19.48 10.76
C ARG A 314 21.24 19.43 10.80
N ILE A 315 21.85 19.86 9.71
CA ILE A 315 23.31 19.93 9.55
C ILE A 315 23.86 21.09 10.39
N GLN A 316 25.05 20.90 10.95
CA GLN A 316 25.83 21.98 11.56
C GLN A 316 25.91 23.22 10.63
N PRO A 317 25.51 24.41 11.09
CA PRO A 317 25.55 25.62 10.27
C PRO A 317 26.97 26.01 9.86
N GLY A 318 27.10 26.64 8.68
CA GLY A 318 28.34 27.25 8.23
C GLY A 318 29.36 26.29 7.61
N LEU A 319 28.94 25.06 7.27
CA LEU A 319 29.80 24.08 6.61
C LEU A 319 29.49 24.01 5.11
N GLU A 320 30.46 24.41 4.28
CA GLU A 320 30.29 24.46 2.81
C GLU A 320 30.26 23.06 2.18
N TRP A 321 30.94 22.11 2.81
CA TRP A 321 31.20 20.80 2.22
C TRP A 321 30.30 19.68 2.76
N VAL A 322 29.47 19.96 3.76
CA VAL A 322 28.48 19.01 4.28
C VAL A 322 27.14 19.22 3.57
N LYS A 323 26.63 18.19 2.89
CA LYS A 323 25.47 18.34 2.00
C LYS A 323 24.53 17.14 2.10
N ALA A 324 23.23 17.43 2.21
CA ALA A 324 22.19 16.45 1.96
C ALA A 324 22.01 16.24 0.45
N THR A 325 21.99 14.99 0.01
CA THR A 325 21.59 14.57 -1.34
C THR A 325 20.16 14.00 -1.29
N ASP A 326 19.67 13.46 -2.41
CA ASP A 326 18.36 12.81 -2.47
C ASP A 326 18.29 11.50 -1.64
N ASP A 327 19.43 10.93 -1.26
CA ASP A 327 19.54 9.58 -0.69
C ASP A 327 20.48 9.44 0.52
N HIS A 328 21.24 10.47 0.90
CA HIS A 328 22.09 10.45 2.10
C HIS A 328 22.60 11.85 2.49
N LEU A 329 23.22 11.93 3.67
CA LEU A 329 24.03 13.06 4.10
C LEU A 329 25.52 12.78 3.84
N ALA A 330 26.17 13.62 3.03
CA ALA A 330 27.60 13.60 2.82
C ALA A 330 28.31 14.54 3.80
N MET A 331 29.13 13.98 4.69
CA MET A 331 29.92 14.67 5.70
C MET A 331 31.41 14.53 5.34
N VAL A 332 31.89 15.45 4.51
CA VAL A 332 33.28 15.44 3.97
C VAL A 332 34.27 16.29 4.77
N GLN A 333 33.83 16.74 5.94
CA GLN A 333 34.64 17.42 6.92
C GLN A 333 34.08 17.14 8.31
N ALA A 334 34.89 17.34 9.36
CA ALA A 334 34.46 17.15 10.74
C ALA A 334 33.22 18.01 11.02
N SER A 335 32.14 17.36 11.44
CA SER A 335 30.81 17.97 11.49
C SER A 335 29.84 17.15 12.33
N TRP A 336 28.67 17.73 12.60
CA TRP A 336 27.56 17.01 13.19
C TRP A 336 26.25 17.27 12.46
N ALA A 337 25.31 16.35 12.64
CA ALA A 337 23.92 16.51 12.21
C ALA A 337 22.96 16.03 13.32
N GLU A 338 21.80 16.67 13.40
CA GLU A 338 20.84 16.47 14.49
C GLU A 338 19.41 16.22 14.03
N ALA A 339 18.67 15.43 14.81
CA ALA A 339 17.23 15.26 14.62
C ALA A 339 16.51 15.18 15.97
N ASP A 340 15.29 15.73 16.01
CA ASP A 340 14.39 15.48 17.13
C ASP A 340 13.83 14.06 17.00
N ILE A 341 13.89 13.31 18.10
CA ILE A 341 13.29 11.98 18.20
C ILE A 341 12.32 11.92 19.38
N GLU A 342 11.35 11.01 19.31
CA GLU A 342 10.47 10.68 20.42
C GLU A 342 10.70 9.23 20.82
N VAL A 343 11.17 9.02 22.05
CA VAL A 343 11.31 7.69 22.66
C VAL A 343 10.06 7.45 23.50
N ARG A 344 9.19 6.55 23.07
CA ARG A 344 7.90 6.33 23.75
C ARG A 344 8.05 5.60 25.08
N THR A 345 8.99 4.65 25.15
CA THR A 345 9.20 3.79 26.32
C THR A 345 10.67 3.81 26.69
N ALA A 346 10.99 4.07 27.95
CA ALA A 346 12.37 4.01 28.41
C ALA A 346 12.85 2.56 28.40
N GLY A 347 14.09 2.30 28.01
CA GLY A 347 14.63 0.94 28.02
C GLY A 347 15.84 0.73 27.13
N ALA A 348 16.15 -0.55 26.89
CA ALA A 348 17.24 -0.97 26.01
C ALA A 348 16.80 -0.91 24.53
N TYR A 349 17.65 -0.32 23.70
CA TYR A 349 17.48 -0.17 22.27
C TYR A 349 18.73 -0.63 21.53
N ARG A 350 18.54 -1.01 20.27
CA ARG A 350 19.56 -1.16 19.25
C ARG A 350 19.56 0.11 18.40
N LEU A 351 20.65 0.87 18.46
CA LEU A 351 20.89 1.99 17.57
C LEU A 351 21.69 1.48 16.37
N THR A 352 21.11 1.54 15.19
CA THR A 352 21.74 1.12 13.93
C THR A 352 22.02 2.35 13.08
N ILE A 353 23.28 2.55 12.72
CA ILE A 353 23.74 3.58 11.78
C ILE A 353 23.98 2.89 10.44
N THR A 354 23.23 3.24 9.41
CA THR A 354 23.50 2.79 8.04
C THR A 354 24.40 3.82 7.37
N ALA A 355 25.65 3.45 7.10
CA ALA A 355 26.66 4.37 6.59
C ALA A 355 27.67 3.69 5.67
N ARG A 356 28.39 4.51 4.90
CA ARG A 356 29.62 4.13 4.18
C ARG A 356 30.64 5.25 4.30
N ALA A 357 31.88 4.97 3.92
CA ALA A 357 32.99 5.88 4.13
C ALA A 357 34.14 5.71 3.13
N THR A 358 35.00 6.73 3.06
CA THR A 358 36.36 6.62 2.53
C THR A 358 37.38 6.78 3.65
N PRO A 359 38.43 5.94 3.71
CA PRO A 359 39.51 6.12 4.68
C PRO A 359 40.56 7.11 4.16
N ALA A 360 41.37 7.63 5.08
CA ALA A 360 42.63 8.31 4.78
C ALA A 360 43.69 7.89 5.82
N ARG A 361 44.91 7.58 5.37
CA ARG A 361 46.01 7.00 6.14
C ARG A 361 45.62 5.72 6.88
N ASP A 362 44.94 4.81 6.17
CA ASP A 362 44.43 3.53 6.71
C ASP A 362 43.47 3.66 7.91
N GLU A 363 43.00 4.86 8.20
CA GLU A 363 42.04 5.17 9.26
C GLU A 363 40.69 5.56 8.66
N TRP A 364 39.63 5.09 9.31
CA TRP A 364 38.24 5.28 8.88
C TRP A 364 37.54 6.37 9.69
N PRO A 365 36.43 6.95 9.17
CA PRO A 365 35.61 7.86 9.94
C PRO A 365 35.20 7.28 11.29
N HIS A 366 35.42 8.07 12.33
CA HIS A 366 34.97 7.84 13.68
C HIS A 366 33.70 8.66 13.90
N VAL A 367 32.67 7.99 14.39
CA VAL A 367 31.34 8.56 14.56
C VAL A 367 30.92 8.41 16.01
N VAL A 368 30.58 9.54 16.63
CA VAL A 368 30.03 9.59 18.00
C VAL A 368 28.54 9.91 17.91
N VAL A 369 27.71 9.08 18.53
CA VAL A 369 26.28 9.34 18.66
C VAL A 369 25.98 9.84 20.07
N SER A 370 25.16 10.89 20.18
CA SER A 370 24.76 11.46 21.47
C SER A 370 23.27 11.78 21.52
N LEU A 371 22.72 11.80 22.73
CA LEU A 371 21.34 12.16 23.04
C LEU A 371 21.34 13.30 24.04
N ASP A 372 20.69 14.41 23.71
CA ASP A 372 20.67 15.62 24.55
C ASP A 372 22.08 16.08 24.99
N GLY A 373 23.06 15.89 24.09
CA GLY A 373 24.47 16.20 24.32
C GLY A 373 25.25 15.16 25.14
N GLN A 374 24.63 14.09 25.62
CA GLN A 374 25.31 12.98 26.30
C GLN A 374 25.71 11.89 25.30
N PRO A 375 26.98 11.47 25.22
CA PRO A 375 27.40 10.38 24.34
C PRO A 375 26.68 9.07 24.69
N LEU A 376 26.09 8.44 23.68
CA LEU A 376 25.48 7.10 23.77
C LEU A 376 26.47 6.00 23.38
N GLY A 377 27.37 6.29 22.46
CA GLY A 377 28.39 5.37 21.98
C GLY A 377 29.06 5.87 20.70
N GLU A 378 30.00 5.08 20.20
CA GLU A 378 30.83 5.43 19.06
C GLU A 378 31.05 4.23 18.14
N VAL A 379 31.29 4.49 16.85
CA VAL A 379 31.60 3.47 15.85
C VAL A 379 32.70 3.97 14.91
N GLN A 380 33.51 3.07 14.39
CA GLN A 380 34.28 3.32 13.17
C GLN A 380 33.52 2.79 11.96
N VAL A 381 33.33 3.63 10.94
CA VAL A 381 32.59 3.26 9.72
C VAL A 381 33.54 2.58 8.74
N VAL A 382 33.88 1.31 9.02
CA VAL A 382 34.88 0.52 8.28
C VAL A 382 34.29 -0.12 7.02
N ALA A 383 33.65 0.65 6.14
CA ALA A 383 32.98 0.13 4.95
C ALA A 383 32.95 1.13 3.79
N ARG A 384 33.31 0.67 2.58
CA ARG A 384 33.14 1.45 1.33
C ARG A 384 31.74 1.35 0.74
N ALA A 385 31.03 0.28 1.08
CA ALA A 385 29.63 0.07 0.71
C ALA A 385 28.73 0.33 1.92
N TRP A 386 27.44 0.63 1.68
CA TRP A 386 26.46 0.84 2.73
C TRP A 386 26.40 -0.38 3.65
N ARG A 387 26.56 -0.14 4.95
CA ARG A 387 26.53 -1.18 5.98
C ARG A 387 25.93 -0.63 7.27
N ASP A 388 25.32 -1.54 8.02
CA ASP A 388 24.78 -1.26 9.34
C ASP A 388 25.87 -1.41 10.42
N PHE A 389 25.98 -0.39 11.27
CA PHE A 389 26.83 -0.35 12.45
C PHE A 389 25.92 -0.22 13.68
N VAL A 390 26.05 -1.17 14.61
CA VAL A 390 25.11 -1.31 15.71
C VAL A 390 25.74 -0.93 17.04
N VAL A 391 25.05 -0.06 17.79
CA VAL A 391 25.39 0.35 19.15
C VAL A 391 24.21 -0.01 20.07
N PRO A 392 24.42 -0.87 21.09
CA PRO A 392 23.41 -1.07 22.13
C PRO A 392 23.34 0.16 23.03
N VAL A 393 22.15 0.71 23.24
CA VAL A 393 21.94 1.94 24.02
C VAL A 393 20.78 1.78 25.00
N SER A 394 20.77 2.58 26.06
CA SER A 394 19.62 2.70 26.95
C SER A 394 19.06 4.11 26.81
N LEU A 395 17.79 4.24 26.45
CA LEU A 395 17.15 5.53 26.18
C LEU A 395 16.10 5.84 27.24
N PRO A 396 16.05 7.07 27.77
CA PRO A 396 14.91 7.56 28.54
C PRO A 396 13.69 7.77 27.63
N ALA A 397 12.49 7.75 28.21
CA ALA A 397 11.28 8.14 27.48
C ALA A 397 11.19 9.67 27.39
N GLY A 398 10.65 10.17 26.28
CA GLY A 398 10.44 11.59 26.04
C GLY A 398 10.86 12.05 24.65
N ARG A 399 10.85 13.36 24.46
CA ARG A 399 11.41 14.00 23.26
C ARG A 399 12.87 14.32 23.54
N HIS A 400 13.73 13.97 22.59
CA HIS A 400 15.17 14.09 22.71
C HIS A 400 15.80 14.61 21.43
N LEU A 401 16.99 15.17 21.54
CA LEU A 401 17.83 15.58 20.42
C LEU A 401 18.89 14.52 20.17
N LEU A 402 18.76 13.78 19.08
CA LEU A 402 19.77 12.83 18.62
C LEU A 402 20.80 13.56 17.75
N ARG A 403 22.08 13.40 18.04
CA ARG A 403 23.19 13.95 17.25
C ARG A 403 24.14 12.86 16.80
N VAL A 404 24.50 12.89 15.52
CA VAL A 404 25.59 12.12 14.93
C VAL A 404 26.75 13.06 14.65
N THR A 405 27.93 12.77 15.19
CA THR A 405 29.14 13.58 15.03
C THR A 405 30.21 12.77 14.30
N TYR A 406 30.77 13.33 13.23
CA TYR A 406 31.98 12.87 12.57
C TYR A 406 33.15 13.75 13.04
N ASP A 407 34.10 13.20 13.80
CA ASP A 407 35.06 13.99 14.57
C ASP A 407 36.53 13.87 14.16
N ASN A 408 36.90 12.88 13.36
CA ASN A 408 38.29 12.60 13.00
C ASN A 408 38.58 12.86 11.51
N ASP A 409 38.17 14.01 11.01
CA ASP A 409 38.43 14.42 9.63
C ASP A 409 39.92 14.51 9.27
N LEU A 410 40.24 14.10 8.04
CA LEU A 410 41.59 14.17 7.49
C LEU A 410 41.57 14.19 5.96
N GLN A 411 42.07 15.28 5.40
CA GLN A 411 42.47 15.36 4.01
C GLN A 411 44.00 15.18 3.89
N ASP A 412 44.43 14.07 3.29
CA ASP A 412 45.83 13.82 2.99
C ASP A 412 46.14 14.19 1.53
N VAL A 413 46.55 15.44 1.35
CA VAL A 413 46.88 16.00 0.03
C VAL A 413 48.04 15.26 -0.65
N GLU A 414 49.01 14.75 0.14
CA GLU A 414 50.20 14.07 -0.39
C GLU A 414 49.83 12.73 -1.03
N ASN A 415 48.99 11.95 -0.35
CA ASN A 415 48.53 10.64 -0.84
C ASN A 415 47.23 10.71 -1.67
N ARG A 416 46.64 11.91 -1.81
CA ARG A 416 45.34 12.15 -2.47
C ARG A 416 44.21 11.34 -1.83
N GLU A 417 44.25 11.23 -0.52
CA GLU A 417 43.21 10.56 0.26
C GLU A 417 42.39 11.59 1.00
N ASP A 418 41.12 11.26 1.21
CA ASP A 418 40.17 12.13 1.89
C ASP A 418 39.23 11.27 2.71
N ARG A 419 39.19 11.53 4.02
CA ARG A 419 38.36 10.78 4.95
C ARG A 419 36.97 11.40 4.93
N ASN A 420 35.99 10.63 4.49
CA ASN A 420 34.63 11.13 4.30
C ASN A 420 33.63 10.13 4.88
N LEU A 421 32.57 10.65 5.50
CA LEU A 421 31.43 9.89 5.97
C LEU A 421 30.21 10.16 5.09
N PHE A 422 29.47 9.10 4.76
CA PHE A 422 28.18 9.18 4.08
C PHE A 422 27.16 8.45 4.97
N LEU A 423 26.15 9.18 5.44
CA LEU A 423 25.13 8.70 6.38
C LEU A 423 23.78 8.58 5.66
N ASP A 424 23.26 7.36 5.55
CA ASP A 424 21.92 7.10 5.00
C ASP A 424 20.87 7.33 6.10
N ARG A 425 20.94 6.58 7.20
CA ARG A 425 19.96 6.70 8.29
C ARG A 425 20.47 6.25 9.64
N VAL A 426 19.76 6.66 10.69
CA VAL A 426 19.84 6.10 12.03
C VAL A 426 18.51 5.46 12.42
N THR A 427 18.53 4.22 12.87
CA THR A 427 17.36 3.47 13.34
C THR A 427 17.52 3.12 14.82
N LEU A 428 16.48 3.31 15.62
CA LEU A 428 16.39 2.89 17.02
C LEU A 428 15.34 1.80 17.13
N THR A 429 15.69 0.57 17.47
CA THR A 429 14.72 -0.53 17.66
C THR A 429 14.77 -1.01 19.11
N PRO A 430 13.66 -1.22 19.83
CA PRO A 430 13.72 -1.81 21.16
C PRO A 430 14.43 -3.17 21.14
N ALA A 431 15.27 -3.46 22.13
CA ALA A 431 16.08 -4.68 22.15
C ALA A 431 15.26 -5.99 22.25
N GLY A 432 13.95 -5.91 22.53
CA GLY A 432 13.03 -7.05 22.62
C GLY A 432 12.19 -7.31 21.36
N GLU A 433 12.29 -6.47 20.33
CA GLU A 433 11.67 -6.71 19.02
C GLU A 433 12.70 -7.38 18.10
N GLU A 434 12.66 -8.70 18.03
CA GLU A 434 13.44 -9.47 17.05
C GLU A 434 12.71 -9.38 15.70
N THR A 435 13.17 -8.50 14.82
CA THR A 435 12.73 -8.50 13.42
C THR A 435 13.51 -9.56 12.67
N ASP A 436 12.99 -10.79 12.65
CA ASP A 436 13.40 -11.77 11.64
C ASP A 436 12.90 -11.24 10.29
N ARG A 437 13.84 -10.88 9.40
CA ARG A 437 13.55 -10.39 8.05
C ARG A 437 13.34 -11.54 7.08
#